data_AF-A0A7Y2CHB7-F1
#
_entry.id   AF-A0A7Y2CHB7-F1
#
_cell.length_a   1.000
_cell.length_b   1.000
_cell.length_c   1.000
_cell.angle_alpha   90.00
_cell.angle_beta   90.00
_cell.angle_gamma   90.00
#
_symmetry.space_group_name_H-M   'P 1'
#
loop_
_entity.id
_entity.type
_entity.pdbx_description
1 polymer ?
#
loop_
_entity_poly.entity_id
_entity_poly.type
_entity_poly.pdbx_seq_one_letter_code
_entity_poly.pdbx_strand_id
1 'polypeptide(L)'
;MRTRKRSRLRPAAAFRNMSPRAAARRAAVALPALLLAATMIAAIASPAAAQRATMRERVYEKLSQAEAHASADEFGKAIEKLDDVKKTKDLSPYEKAQLYTAYGFVYFSQDRIGDAVKAYETVLEQPGLPEALATGTLYTLAQLNFQQERYEQCIA
;
A
#
# COMPACT_ATOMS: atom_id res chain seq x y z
N MET A 1 3.15 14.66 53.88
CA MET A 1 3.60 15.92 53.23
C MET A 1 4.01 15.60 51.79
N ARG A 2 3.42 16.29 50.80
CA ARG A 2 3.71 16.16 49.36
C ARG A 2 5.14 16.64 49.04
N THR A 3 5.77 16.10 47.98
CA THR A 3 6.19 16.87 46.78
C THR A 3 6.86 16.00 45.71
N ARG A 4 6.45 16.23 44.45
CA ARG A 4 7.04 15.73 43.20
C ARG A 4 8.44 16.33 42.96
N LYS A 5 9.34 15.60 42.30
CA LYS A 5 10.23 16.19 41.27
C LYS A 5 10.38 15.28 40.05
N ARG A 6 10.27 15.92 38.89
CA ARG A 6 10.24 15.39 37.52
C ARG A 6 11.65 15.12 36.99
N SER A 7 11.69 14.17 36.05
CA SER A 7 12.44 14.12 34.79
C SER A 7 13.97 14.19 34.78
N ARG A 8 14.56 13.21 34.10
CA ARG A 8 15.52 13.34 32.98
C ARG A 8 15.81 11.95 32.41
N LEU A 9 14.85 11.37 31.68
CA LEU A 9 15.16 10.32 30.70
C LEU A 9 15.80 11.03 29.51
N ARG A 10 17.09 10.75 29.29
CA ARG A 10 17.91 11.32 28.22
C ARG A 10 17.46 10.70 26.88
N PRO A 11 17.28 11.48 25.80
CA PRO A 11 16.89 10.92 24.51
C PRO A 11 18.06 10.20 23.84
N ALA A 12 17.69 9.24 23.00
CA ALA A 12 18.51 8.34 22.20
C ALA A 12 19.74 9.02 21.55
N ALA A 13 20.93 8.64 22.04
CA ALA A 13 22.23 8.99 21.46
C ALA A 13 22.78 7.83 20.62
N ALA A 14 22.02 7.35 19.65
CA ALA A 14 22.44 6.28 18.72
C ALA A 14 22.44 6.72 17.24
N PHE A 15 22.33 8.02 16.95
CA PHE A 15 22.42 8.59 15.59
C PHE A 15 23.77 9.29 15.34
N ARG A 16 24.87 8.68 15.80
CA ARG A 16 26.21 9.25 15.60
C ARG A 16 27.17 8.14 15.21
N ASN A 17 27.13 7.77 13.93
CA ASN A 17 28.24 7.28 13.09
C ASN A 17 27.74 6.31 12.02
N MET A 18 27.09 6.83 10.98
CA MET A 18 26.92 6.10 9.72
C MET A 18 27.45 6.98 8.59
N SER A 19 28.38 6.44 7.79
CA SER A 19 29.09 7.19 6.76
C SER A 19 28.16 7.54 5.59
N PRO A 20 28.31 8.72 4.95
CA PRO A 20 27.37 9.25 3.95
C PRO A 20 27.23 8.41 2.67
N ARG A 21 28.05 7.37 2.49
CA ARG A 21 28.00 6.47 1.33
C ARG A 21 27.02 5.30 1.49
N ALA A 22 26.61 4.96 2.72
CA ALA A 22 25.64 3.88 2.96
C ALA A 22 24.18 4.37 2.82
N ALA A 23 23.90 5.65 3.10
CA ALA A 23 22.57 6.26 2.92
C ALA A 23 22.20 6.48 1.44
N ALA A 24 23.19 6.66 0.56
CA ALA A 24 22.98 7.01 -0.85
C ALA A 24 22.73 5.82 -1.78
N ARG A 25 22.98 4.57 -1.38
CA ARG A 25 22.73 3.38 -2.21
C ARG A 25 21.30 2.82 -2.11
N ARG A 26 20.52 3.24 -1.11
CA ARG A 26 19.07 2.96 -1.04
C ARG A 26 18.21 4.09 -1.62
N ALA A 27 18.79 5.27 -1.82
CA ALA A 27 18.09 6.45 -2.32
C ALA A 27 17.97 6.52 -3.87
N ALA A 28 18.59 5.59 -4.61
CA ALA A 28 18.66 5.67 -6.08
C ALA A 28 17.79 4.65 -6.85
N VAL A 29 17.06 3.76 -6.16
CA VAL A 29 16.05 2.86 -6.79
C VAL A 29 14.65 3.09 -6.20
N ALA A 30 14.47 4.13 -5.39
CA ALA A 30 13.16 4.50 -4.84
C ALA A 30 12.39 5.49 -5.74
N LEU A 31 12.95 5.89 -6.90
CA LEU A 31 12.51 7.08 -7.63
C LEU A 31 11.74 6.88 -8.96
N PRO A 32 11.17 5.70 -9.27
CA PRO A 32 9.94 5.70 -10.07
C PRO A 32 8.77 4.91 -9.47
N ALA A 33 8.96 4.12 -8.41
CA ALA A 33 7.89 3.29 -7.85
C ALA A 33 6.85 4.07 -7.03
N LEU A 34 7.18 5.31 -6.61
CA LEU A 34 6.28 6.14 -5.79
C LEU A 34 5.26 6.96 -6.61
N LEU A 35 5.24 6.84 -7.95
CA LEU A 35 4.25 7.55 -8.78
C LEU A 35 2.95 6.75 -9.01
N LEU A 36 2.90 5.47 -8.63
CA LEU A 36 1.81 4.58 -9.08
C LEU A 36 0.64 4.42 -8.09
N ALA A 37 0.86 4.60 -6.78
CA ALA A 37 -0.23 4.54 -5.81
C ALA A 37 -1.01 5.86 -5.72
N ALA A 38 -0.35 7.00 -5.96
CA ALA A 38 -0.93 8.33 -5.76
C ALA A 38 -1.89 8.78 -6.89
N THR A 39 -1.83 8.18 -8.09
CA THR A 39 -2.67 8.58 -9.23
C THR A 39 -4.04 7.90 -9.26
N MET A 40 -4.24 6.79 -8.52
CA MET A 40 -5.55 6.11 -8.46
C MET A 40 -6.61 6.90 -7.69
N ILE A 41 -6.21 7.78 -6.77
CA ILE A 41 -7.14 8.69 -6.09
C ILE A 41 -7.60 9.81 -7.05
N ALA A 42 -6.87 10.12 -8.13
CA ALA A 42 -7.24 11.20 -9.06
C ALA A 42 -8.15 10.72 -10.22
N ALA A 43 -8.11 9.45 -10.60
CA ALA A 43 -8.91 8.90 -11.71
C ALA A 43 -10.41 8.67 -11.36
N ILE A 44 -10.81 8.85 -10.10
CA ILE A 44 -12.21 8.84 -9.64
C ILE A 44 -13.05 10.02 -10.16
N ALA A 45 -12.46 10.94 -10.93
CA ALA A 45 -13.12 12.15 -11.42
C ALA A 45 -14.18 11.93 -12.53
N SER A 46 -14.45 10.68 -12.93
CA SER A 46 -15.62 10.39 -13.78
C SER A 46 -16.89 10.25 -12.90
N PRO A 47 -17.93 11.08 -13.11
CA PRO A 47 -19.13 11.08 -12.27
C PRO A 47 -19.88 9.73 -12.26
N ALA A 48 -19.79 8.94 -13.34
CA ALA A 48 -20.38 7.60 -13.41
C ALA A 48 -19.63 6.52 -12.61
N ALA A 49 -18.35 6.73 -12.29
CA ALA A 49 -17.55 5.86 -11.43
C ALA A 49 -17.68 6.28 -9.95
N ALA A 50 -17.68 7.59 -9.70
CA ALA A 50 -17.93 8.16 -8.37
C ALA A 50 -19.31 7.74 -7.81
N GLN A 51 -20.32 7.59 -8.68
CA GLN A 51 -21.67 7.22 -8.27
C GLN A 51 -21.87 5.72 -7.94
N ARG A 52 -20.92 4.85 -8.29
CA ARG A 52 -20.91 3.41 -7.93
C ARG A 52 -19.94 3.06 -6.79
N ALA A 53 -19.06 3.98 -6.43
CA ALA A 53 -17.96 3.73 -5.49
C ALA A 53 -18.12 4.55 -4.20
N THR A 54 -19.25 4.40 -3.50
CA THR A 54 -19.33 4.84 -2.10
C THR A 54 -18.76 3.75 -1.20
N MET A 55 -17.44 3.77 -1.04
CA MET A 55 -16.77 2.95 -0.02
C MET A 55 -17.38 3.26 1.34
N ARG A 56 -17.72 2.22 2.12
CA ARG A 56 -18.26 2.44 3.47
C ARG A 56 -17.21 3.11 4.32
N GLU A 57 -17.62 4.08 5.13
CA GLU A 57 -16.75 4.86 6.01
C GLU A 57 -15.83 3.98 6.86
N ARG A 58 -16.37 2.93 7.49
CA ARG A 58 -15.58 1.98 8.29
C ARG A 58 -14.49 1.23 7.51
N VAL A 59 -14.72 0.99 6.21
CA VAL A 59 -13.75 0.31 5.34
C VAL A 59 -12.66 1.30 4.97
N TYR A 60 -13.06 2.51 4.58
CA TYR A 60 -12.15 3.61 4.28
C TYR A 60 -11.22 3.93 5.46
N GLU A 61 -11.78 4.07 6.67
CA GLU A 61 -11.02 4.39 7.87
C GLU A 61 -9.92 3.35 8.13
N LYS A 62 -10.25 2.06 8.04
CA LYS A 62 -9.28 0.98 8.25
C LYS A 62 -8.22 0.90 7.16
N LEU A 63 -8.59 1.14 5.89
CA LEU A 63 -7.62 1.21 4.80
C LEU A 63 -6.67 2.39 5.01
N SER A 64 -7.17 3.54 5.41
CA SER A 64 -6.34 4.70 5.74
C SER A 64 -5.40 4.44 6.93
N GLN A 65 -5.87 3.74 7.97
CA GLN A 65 -5.00 3.29 9.07
C GLN A 65 -3.91 2.33 8.58
N ALA A 66 -4.24 1.41 7.67
CA ALA A 66 -3.26 0.50 7.08
C ALA A 66 -2.19 1.27 6.30
N GLU A 67 -2.58 2.24 5.47
CA GLU A 67 -1.66 3.10 4.73
C GLU A 67 -0.75 3.92 5.66
N ALA A 68 -1.31 4.46 6.76
CA ALA A 68 -0.54 5.20 7.75
C ALA A 68 0.52 4.30 8.42
N HIS A 69 0.14 3.08 8.81
CA HIS A 69 1.09 2.10 9.35
C HIS A 69 2.15 1.69 8.31
N ALA A 70 1.74 1.44 7.05
CA ALA A 70 2.67 1.08 5.98
C ALA A 70 3.68 2.20 5.68
N SER A 71 3.23 3.45 5.69
CA SER A 71 4.08 4.63 5.48
C SER A 71 5.07 4.87 6.63
N ALA A 72 4.79 4.30 7.81
CA ALA A 72 5.66 4.30 8.97
C ALA A 72 6.54 3.03 9.07
N ASP A 73 6.60 2.22 8.00
CA ASP A 73 7.26 0.91 7.95
C ASP A 73 6.72 -0.10 9.00
N GLU A 74 5.55 0.14 9.59
CA GLU A 74 4.89 -0.73 10.56
C GLU A 74 4.04 -1.81 9.85
N PHE A 75 4.64 -2.53 8.92
CA PHE A 75 3.92 -3.41 7.98
C PHE A 75 3.05 -4.49 8.66
N GLY A 76 3.48 -5.02 9.81
CA GLY A 76 2.67 -5.99 10.57
C GLY A 76 1.34 -5.39 11.03
N LYS A 77 1.35 -4.14 11.49
CA LYS A 77 0.12 -3.41 11.88
C LYS A 77 -0.71 -3.04 10.67
N ALA A 78 -0.07 -2.70 9.55
CA ALA A 78 -0.78 -2.44 8.29
C ALA A 78 -1.57 -3.68 7.86
N ILE A 79 -0.92 -4.85 7.82
CA ILE A 79 -1.58 -6.13 7.51
C ILE A 79 -2.72 -6.43 8.48
N GLU A 80 -2.54 -6.21 9.79
CA GLU A 80 -3.62 -6.38 10.78
C GLU A 80 -4.87 -5.57 10.43
N LYS A 81 -4.70 -4.29 10.03
CA LYS A 81 -5.82 -3.44 9.60
C LYS A 81 -6.47 -3.93 8.32
N LEU A 82 -5.68 -4.40 7.35
CA LEU A 82 -6.21 -5.00 6.13
C LEU A 82 -6.97 -6.30 6.41
N ASP A 83 -6.49 -7.13 7.33
CA ASP A 83 -7.20 -8.35 7.76
C ASP A 83 -8.53 -8.02 8.43
N ASP A 84 -8.59 -6.94 9.21
CA ASP A 84 -9.82 -6.43 9.79
C ASP A 84 -10.82 -5.89 8.76
N VAL A 85 -10.34 -5.38 7.62
CA VAL A 85 -11.20 -5.09 6.47
C VAL A 85 -11.67 -6.39 5.82
N LYS A 86 -10.77 -7.36 5.60
CA LYS A 86 -11.06 -8.65 4.97
C LYS A 86 -12.13 -9.46 5.70
N LYS A 87 -12.21 -9.35 7.04
CA LYS A 87 -13.26 -9.96 7.89
C LYS A 87 -14.63 -9.32 7.73
N THR A 88 -14.72 -8.17 7.07
CA THR A 88 -15.99 -7.47 6.85
C THR A 88 -16.86 -8.28 5.89
N LYS A 89 -18.08 -8.60 6.31
CA LYS A 89 -19.06 -9.26 5.45
C LYS A 89 -19.47 -8.35 4.30
N ASP A 90 -19.68 -8.96 3.14
CA ASP A 90 -20.24 -8.32 1.96
C ASP A 90 -19.46 -7.06 1.56
N LEU A 91 -18.13 -7.19 1.46
CA LEU A 91 -17.32 -6.18 0.77
C LEU A 91 -17.83 -6.04 -0.66
N SER A 92 -18.09 -4.79 -1.08
CA SER A 92 -18.40 -4.55 -2.48
C SER A 92 -17.19 -4.94 -3.34
N PRO A 93 -17.38 -5.26 -4.63
CA PRO A 93 -16.27 -5.55 -5.54
C PRO A 93 -15.21 -4.42 -5.53
N TYR A 94 -15.65 -3.17 -5.44
CA TYR A 94 -14.76 -2.01 -5.35
C TYR A 94 -14.00 -1.96 -4.02
N GLU A 95 -14.65 -2.18 -2.88
CA GLU A 95 -13.98 -2.24 -1.58
C GLU A 95 -12.97 -3.38 -1.52
N LYS A 96 -13.30 -4.52 -2.13
CA LYS A 96 -12.41 -5.67 -2.22
C LYS A 96 -11.21 -5.36 -3.12
N ALA A 97 -11.43 -4.69 -4.25
CA ALA A 97 -10.36 -4.22 -5.12
C ALA A 97 -9.39 -3.29 -4.35
N GLN A 98 -9.91 -2.30 -3.63
CA GLN A 98 -9.08 -1.38 -2.84
C GLN A 98 -8.32 -2.09 -1.70
N LEU A 99 -8.95 -3.07 -1.03
CA LEU A 99 -8.30 -3.91 -0.05
C LEU A 99 -7.09 -4.67 -0.63
N TYR A 100 -7.26 -5.31 -1.79
CA TYR A 100 -6.17 -6.06 -2.40
C TYR A 100 -5.11 -5.17 -3.05
N THR A 101 -5.46 -3.98 -3.53
CA THR A 101 -4.49 -2.94 -3.90
C THR A 101 -3.60 -2.57 -2.71
N ALA A 102 -4.19 -2.35 -1.52
CA ALA A 102 -3.44 -2.05 -0.31
C ALA A 102 -2.56 -3.22 0.15
N TYR A 103 -3.04 -4.46 0.06
CA TYR A 103 -2.19 -5.64 0.30
C TYR A 103 -0.99 -5.67 -0.66
N GLY A 104 -1.24 -5.43 -1.95
CA GLY A 104 -0.21 -5.40 -2.98
C GLY A 104 0.89 -4.39 -2.63
N PHE A 105 0.49 -3.18 -2.24
CA PHE A 105 1.41 -2.14 -1.81
C PHE A 105 2.23 -2.55 -0.58
N VAL A 106 1.56 -3.04 0.48
CA VAL A 106 2.24 -3.45 1.72
C VAL A 106 3.20 -4.62 1.51
N TYR A 107 2.86 -5.57 0.64
CA TYR A 107 3.76 -6.68 0.29
C TYR A 107 4.94 -6.20 -0.55
N PHE A 108 4.68 -5.33 -1.53
CA PHE A 108 5.73 -4.72 -2.34
C PHE A 108 6.74 -3.95 -1.47
N SER A 109 6.28 -3.14 -0.51
CA SER A 109 7.14 -2.39 0.43
C SER A 109 8.01 -3.28 1.32
N GLN A 110 7.68 -4.57 1.44
CA GLN A 110 8.45 -5.58 2.16
C GLN A 110 9.32 -6.45 1.25
N ASP A 111 9.51 -6.05 -0.02
CA ASP A 111 10.16 -6.85 -1.06
C ASP A 111 9.51 -8.24 -1.29
N ARG A 112 8.26 -8.43 -0.82
CA ARG A 112 7.47 -9.66 -1.00
C ARG A 112 6.75 -9.64 -2.34
N ILE A 113 7.51 -9.57 -3.43
CA ILE A 113 6.97 -9.31 -4.77
C ILE A 113 5.98 -10.40 -5.21
N GLY A 114 6.21 -11.66 -4.87
CA GLY A 114 5.28 -12.75 -5.22
C GLY A 114 3.91 -12.62 -4.54
N ASP A 115 3.86 -12.09 -3.33
CA ASP A 115 2.59 -11.84 -2.63
C ASP A 115 1.91 -10.57 -3.14
N ALA A 116 2.71 -9.57 -3.54
CA ALA A 116 2.20 -8.36 -4.19
C ALA A 116 1.50 -8.70 -5.52
N VAL A 117 2.13 -9.53 -6.37
CA VAL A 117 1.54 -9.98 -7.64
C VAL A 117 0.19 -10.66 -7.42
N LYS A 118 0.11 -11.64 -6.50
CA LYS A 118 -1.15 -12.33 -6.18
C LYS A 118 -2.24 -11.37 -5.71
N ALA A 119 -1.87 -10.36 -4.92
CA ALA A 119 -2.81 -9.35 -4.46
C ALA A 119 -3.37 -8.53 -5.64
N TYR A 120 -2.50 -8.06 -6.54
CA TYR A 120 -2.94 -7.31 -7.73
C TYR A 120 -3.71 -8.18 -8.75
N GLU A 121 -3.39 -9.46 -8.90
CA GLU A 121 -4.22 -10.41 -9.67
C GLU A 121 -5.63 -10.50 -9.09
N THR A 122 -5.74 -10.58 -7.75
CA THR A 122 -7.04 -10.60 -7.06
C THR A 122 -7.83 -9.31 -7.30
N VAL A 123 -7.16 -8.17 -7.52
CA VAL A 123 -7.83 -6.92 -7.91
C VAL A 123 -8.54 -7.10 -9.25
N LEU A 124 -7.87 -7.67 -10.26
CA LEU A 124 -8.43 -7.88 -11.61
C LEU A 124 -9.56 -8.90 -11.66
N GLU A 125 -9.66 -9.79 -10.67
CA GLU A 125 -10.76 -10.74 -10.53
C GLU A 125 -12.09 -10.08 -10.08
N GLN A 126 -12.08 -8.82 -9.65
CA GLN A 126 -13.29 -8.18 -9.14
C GLN A 126 -14.26 -7.81 -10.27
N PRO A 127 -15.56 -8.16 -10.14
CA PRO A 127 -16.54 -7.81 -11.16
C PRO A 127 -16.82 -6.31 -11.16
N GLY A 128 -16.98 -5.72 -12.35
CA GLY A 128 -17.39 -4.32 -12.50
C GLY A 128 -16.32 -3.30 -12.08
N LEU A 129 -15.04 -3.68 -12.15
CA LEU A 129 -13.93 -2.75 -11.94
C LEU A 129 -14.03 -1.55 -12.89
N PRO A 130 -13.82 -0.33 -12.40
CA PRO A 130 -13.58 0.81 -13.29
C PRO A 130 -12.39 0.53 -14.19
N GLU A 131 -12.52 0.85 -15.48
CA GLU A 131 -11.48 0.61 -16.49
C GLU A 131 -10.12 1.21 -16.08
N ALA A 132 -10.13 2.43 -15.55
CA ALA A 132 -8.93 3.09 -15.05
C ALA A 132 -8.22 2.28 -13.94
N LEU A 133 -8.99 1.65 -13.04
CA LEU A 133 -8.45 0.82 -11.96
C LEU A 133 -7.83 -0.47 -12.51
N ALA A 134 -8.51 -1.12 -13.46
CA ALA A 134 -8.00 -2.32 -14.12
C ALA A 134 -6.70 -2.03 -14.89
N THR A 135 -6.69 -0.97 -15.70
CA THR A 135 -5.52 -0.56 -16.50
C THR A 135 -4.31 -0.25 -15.62
N GLY A 136 -4.49 0.54 -14.55
CA GLY A 136 -3.36 0.82 -13.65
C GLY A 136 -2.90 -0.41 -12.87
N THR A 137 -3.79 -1.35 -12.56
CA THR A 137 -3.42 -2.64 -11.94
C THR A 137 -2.60 -3.50 -12.90
N LEU A 138 -2.99 -3.60 -14.18
CA LEU A 138 -2.23 -4.30 -15.22
C LEU A 138 -0.82 -3.70 -15.39
N TYR A 139 -0.72 -2.36 -15.42
CA TYR A 139 0.58 -1.70 -15.50
C TYR A 139 1.46 -2.01 -14.27
N THR A 140 0.86 -2.05 -13.07
CA THR A 140 1.56 -2.45 -11.85
C THR A 140 2.09 -3.88 -11.95
N LEU A 141 1.24 -4.82 -12.39
CA LEU A 141 1.64 -6.22 -12.57
C LEU A 141 2.76 -6.38 -13.59
N ALA A 142 2.71 -5.66 -14.71
CA ALA A 142 3.77 -5.68 -15.71
C ALA A 142 5.11 -5.23 -15.10
N GLN A 143 5.11 -4.13 -14.33
CA GLN A 143 6.32 -3.65 -13.65
C GLN A 143 6.85 -4.65 -12.60
N LEU A 144 5.98 -5.24 -11.79
CA LEU A 144 6.37 -6.21 -10.76
C LEU A 144 6.95 -7.50 -11.37
N ASN A 145 6.36 -7.98 -12.47
CA ASN A 145 6.84 -9.16 -13.18
C ASN A 145 8.17 -8.91 -13.89
N PHE A 146 8.35 -7.71 -14.47
CA PHE A 146 9.62 -7.29 -15.04
C PHE A 146 10.73 -7.27 -13.98
N GLN A 147 10.47 -6.78 -12.77
CA GLN A 147 11.44 -6.74 -11.67
C GLN A 147 11.88 -8.14 -11.18
N GLN A 148 11.03 -9.16 -11.28
CA GLN A 148 11.38 -10.54 -10.92
C GLN A 148 12.11 -11.32 -12.04
N GLU A 149 12.47 -10.67 -13.15
CA GLU A 149 12.98 -11.33 -14.37
C GLU A 149 11.99 -12.39 -14.93
N ARG A 150 10.71 -12.30 -14.55
CA ARG A 150 9.62 -13.15 -15.06
C ARG A 150 9.09 -12.60 -16.38
N TYR A 151 9.98 -12.50 -17.36
CA TYR A 151 9.68 -11.89 -18.66
C TYR A 151 8.51 -12.58 -19.41
N GLU A 152 8.26 -13.86 -19.14
CA GLU A 152 7.15 -14.61 -19.76
C GLU A 152 5.76 -14.21 -19.26
N GLN A 153 5.65 -13.54 -18.11
CA GLN A 153 4.37 -13.01 -17.60
C GLN A 153 4.12 -11.55 -18.01
N CYS A 154 5.02 -10.96 -18.80
CA CYS A 154 5.06 -9.53 -19.07
C CYS A 154 4.24 -9.09 -20.30
N ILE A 155 3.27 -9.89 -20.76
CA ILE A 155 2.61 -9.64 -22.05
C ILE A 155 1.43 -8.68 -21.89
N ALA A 156 1.44 -7.69 -22.80
CA ALA A 156 0.65 -6.46 -22.90
C ALA A 156 -0.88 -6.63 -22.96
#